data_AF-A0A967Z711-F1
#
_entry.id   AF-A0A967Z711-F1
#
_cell.length_a   1.000
_cell.length_b   1.000
_cell.length_c   1.000
_cell.angle_alpha   90.00
_cell.angle_beta   90.00
_cell.angle_gamma   90.00
#
_symmetry.space_group_name_H-M   'P 1'
#
loop_
_entity.id
_entity.type
_entity.pdbx_description
1 polymer ?
#
loop_
_entity_poly.entity_id
_entity_poly.type
_entity_poly.pdbx_seq_one_letter_code
_entity_poly.pdbx_strand_id
1 'polypeptide(L)' 'PKLNAAIATSILSGEKSPARNVVIANAAAGLYVANRASDFKQAAEMAAESIDTGAAFSRLQAMRDFSQQFSKK' A
#
# COMPACT_ATOMS: atom_id res chain seq x y z
N PRO A 1 -18.41 -2.23 -6.26
CA PRO A 1 -17.53 -3.22 -5.57
C PRO A 1 -16.40 -3.87 -6.41
N LYS A 2 -16.46 -3.98 -7.75
CA LYS A 2 -15.30 -4.48 -8.54
C LYS A 2 -14.32 -3.37 -8.95
N LEU A 3 -14.86 -2.19 -9.27
CA LEU A 3 -14.07 -1.03 -9.71
C LEU A 3 -13.05 -0.56 -8.66
N ASN A 4 -13.48 -0.35 -7.40
CA ASN A 4 -12.58 0.08 -6.34
C ASN A 4 -11.47 -0.94 -6.07
N ALA A 5 -11.77 -2.24 -6.16
CA ALA A 5 -10.76 -3.29 -6.00
C ALA A 5 -9.72 -3.25 -7.14
N ALA A 6 -10.15 -2.99 -8.37
CA ALA A 6 -9.26 -2.82 -9.51
C ALA A 6 -8.36 -1.59 -9.33
N ILE A 7 -8.93 -0.44 -8.92
CA ILE A 7 -8.17 0.79 -8.64
C ILE A 7 -7.14 0.55 -7.53
N ALA A 8 -7.56 -0.04 -6.41
CA ALA A 8 -6.65 -0.32 -5.30
C ALA A 8 -5.52 -1.29 -5.73
N THR A 9 -5.86 -2.31 -6.52
CA THR A 9 -4.88 -3.27 -7.04
C THR A 9 -3.86 -2.59 -7.95
N SER A 10 -4.30 -1.72 -8.87
CA SER A 10 -3.37 -1.06 -9.78
C SER A 10 -2.47 -0.05 -9.07
N ILE A 11 -3.02 0.71 -8.11
CA ILE A 11 -2.22 1.58 -7.24
C ILE A 11 -1.14 0.78 -6.52
N LEU A 12 -1.50 -0.31 -5.83
CA LEU A 12 -0.54 -1.12 -5.07
C LEU A 12 0.48 -1.83 -5.96
N SER A 13 0.14 -2.09 -7.23
CA SER A 13 1.04 -2.65 -8.25
C SER A 13 1.99 -1.62 -8.86
N GLY A 14 1.98 -0.37 -8.36
CA GLY A 14 2.91 0.69 -8.77
C GLY A 14 2.38 1.64 -9.84
N GLU A 15 1.08 1.57 -10.22
CA GLU A 15 0.53 2.51 -11.20
C GLU A 15 0.62 3.95 -10.71
N LYS A 16 1.28 4.79 -11.50
CA LYS A 16 1.41 6.23 -11.24
C LYS A 16 0.10 6.93 -11.58
N SER A 17 -0.59 7.44 -10.57
CA SER A 17 -1.85 8.19 -10.72
C SER A 17 -2.05 9.22 -9.61
N PRO A 18 -2.95 10.20 -9.77
CA PRO A 18 -3.33 11.10 -8.67
C PRO A 18 -3.87 10.35 -7.45
N ALA A 19 -4.59 9.23 -7.66
CA ALA A 19 -5.07 8.38 -6.58
C ALA A 19 -3.91 7.75 -5.78
N ARG A 20 -2.85 7.30 -6.47
CA ARG A 20 -1.60 6.83 -5.83
C ARG A 20 -0.99 7.89 -4.93
N ASN A 21 -0.97 9.16 -5.36
CA ASN A 21 -0.39 10.24 -4.58
C ASN A 21 -1.14 10.48 -3.26
N VAL A 22 -2.48 10.38 -3.27
CA VAL A 22 -3.29 10.45 -2.04
C VAL A 22 -3.01 9.25 -1.12
N VAL A 23 -2.85 8.05 -1.69
CA VAL A 23 -2.50 6.85 -0.91
C VAL A 23 -1.13 7.00 -0.24
N ILE A 24 -0.13 7.57 -0.93
CA ILE A 24 1.18 7.87 -0.34
C ILE A 24 1.06 8.86 0.80
N ALA A 25 0.30 9.95 0.63
CA ALA A 25 0.13 10.94 1.70
C ALA A 25 -0.45 10.32 2.97
N ASN A 26 -1.49 9.48 2.83
CA ASN A 26 -2.09 8.78 3.97
C ASN A 26 -1.16 7.73 4.58
N ALA A 27 -0.46 6.95 3.75
CA ALA A 27 0.50 5.96 4.22
C ALA A 27 1.70 6.62 4.93
N ALA A 28 2.19 7.74 4.43
CA ALA A 28 3.25 8.55 5.04
C ALA A 28 2.82 9.05 6.43
N ALA A 29 1.58 9.55 6.56
CA ALA A 29 1.04 9.93 7.87
C ALA A 29 1.03 8.73 8.83
N GLY A 30 0.61 7.55 8.37
CA GLY A 30 0.65 6.31 9.15
C GLY A 30 2.07 5.91 9.58
N LEU A 31 3.05 5.99 8.67
CA LEU A 31 4.45 5.68 8.95
C LEU A 31 5.06 6.67 9.96
N TYR A 32 4.75 7.96 9.83
CA TYR A 32 5.22 9.00 10.73
C TYR A 32 4.68 8.79 12.16
N VAL A 33 3.37 8.60 12.34
CA VAL A 33 2.79 8.37 13.68
C VAL A 33 3.23 7.04 14.30
N ALA A 34 3.63 6.08 13.48
CA ALA A 34 4.22 4.82 13.92
C ALA A 34 5.72 4.91 14.25
N ASN A 35 6.32 6.11 14.26
CA ASN A 35 7.74 6.37 14.46
C ASN A 35 8.64 5.57 13.50
N ARG A 36 8.20 5.37 12.25
CA ARG A 36 8.98 4.67 11.21
C ARG A 36 9.79 5.60 10.31
N ALA A 37 9.56 6.91 10.40
CA ALA A 37 10.29 7.94 9.67
C ALA A 37 10.52 9.16 10.56
N SER A 38 11.59 9.91 10.33
CA SER A 38 11.97 11.12 11.06
C SER A 38 11.09 12.33 10.73
N ASP A 39 10.51 12.34 9.53
CA ASP A 39 9.67 13.42 9.02
C ASP A 39 8.73 12.93 7.91
N PHE A 40 7.81 13.79 7.49
CA PHE A 40 6.84 13.48 6.44
C PHE A 40 7.45 13.22 5.07
N LYS A 41 8.60 13.84 4.75
CA LYS A 41 9.25 13.66 3.45
C LYS A 41 9.82 12.25 3.36
N GLN A 42 10.59 11.84 4.37
CA GLN A 42 11.11 10.47 4.45
C GLN A 42 9.96 9.45 4.50
N ALA A 43 8.88 9.73 5.25
CA ALA A 43 7.72 8.84 5.30
C ALA A 43 7.05 8.68 3.92
N ALA A 44 6.93 9.76 3.14
CA ALA A 44 6.39 9.73 1.79
C ALA A 44 7.29 8.98 0.80
N GLU A 45 8.62 9.14 0.92
CA GLU A 45 9.60 8.38 0.13
C GLU A 45 9.49 6.88 0.41
N MET A 46 9.41 6.47 1.69
CA MET A 46 9.22 5.07 2.08
C MET A 46 7.89 4.49 1.57
N ALA A 47 6.79 5.25 1.69
CA ALA A 47 5.48 4.83 1.17
C ALA A 47 5.49 4.72 -0.37
N ALA A 48 6.15 5.67 -1.04
CA ALA A 48 6.31 5.65 -2.49
C ALA A 48 7.11 4.44 -2.96
N GLU A 49 8.25 4.16 -2.31
CA GLU A 49 9.10 3.00 -2.60
C GLU A 49 8.32 1.69 -2.44
N SER A 50 7.60 1.53 -1.33
CA SER A 50 6.79 0.34 -1.05
C SER A 50 5.74 0.07 -2.15
N ILE A 51 5.12 1.14 -2.67
CA ILE A 51 4.13 1.05 -3.75
C ILE A 51 4.81 0.81 -5.10
N ASP A 52 5.85 1.57 -5.44
CA ASP A 52 6.47 1.58 -6.78
C ASP A 52 7.23 0.31 -7.10
N THR A 53 7.83 -0.31 -6.08
CA THR A 53 8.52 -1.59 -6.20
C THR A 53 7.57 -2.78 -6.23
N GLY A 54 6.27 -2.55 -5.99
CA GLY A 54 5.26 -3.60 -5.85
C GLY A 54 5.30 -4.34 -4.52
N ALA A 55 6.17 -3.95 -3.56
CA ALA A 55 6.25 -4.58 -2.25
C ALA A 55 4.90 -4.54 -1.50
N ALA A 56 4.17 -3.43 -1.63
CA ALA A 56 2.82 -3.30 -1.07
C ALA A 56 1.83 -4.30 -1.70
N PHE A 57 1.90 -4.53 -3.01
CA PHE A 57 1.09 -5.55 -3.68
C PHE A 57 1.47 -6.97 -3.26
N SER A 58 2.76 -7.29 -3.15
CA SER A 58 3.21 -8.58 -2.63
C SER A 58 2.70 -8.83 -1.22
N ARG A 59 2.65 -7.80 -0.36
CA ARG A 59 2.09 -7.92 0.99
C ARG A 59 0.58 -8.19 0.97
N LEU A 60 -0.17 -7.55 0.06
CA LEU A 60 -1.59 -7.82 -0.15
C LEU A 60 -1.81 -9.29 -0.58
N GLN A 61 -1.01 -9.79 -1.53
CA GLN A 61 -1.09 -11.18 -1.98
C GLN A 61 -0.85 -12.15 -0.82
N ALA A 62 0.21 -11.93 -0.03
CA ALA A 62 0.49 -12.75 1.14
C ALA A 62 -0.66 -12.74 2.17
N MET A 63 -1.27 -11.58 2.42
CA MET A 63 -2.42 -11.47 3.33
C MET A 63 -3.65 -12.22 2.79
N ARG A 64 -3.92 -12.10 1.48
CA ARG A 64 -5.01 -12.82 0.82
C ARG A 64 -4.82 -14.32 0.98
N ASP A 65 -3.65 -14.83 0.64
CA ASP A 65 -3.33 -16.26 0.69
C ASP A 65 -3.40 -16.78 2.14
N PHE A 66 -2.88 -16.01 3.11
CA PHE A 66 -3.02 -16.30 4.53
C PHE A 66 -4.49 -16.39 4.96
N SER A 67 -5.32 -15.39 4.64
CA SER A 67 -6.73 -15.36 5.04
C SER A 67 -7.54 -16.54 4.47
N GLN A 68 -7.24 -16.97 3.25
CA GLN A 68 -7.90 -18.09 2.60
C GLN A 68 -7.59 -19.44 3.24
N GLN A 69 -6.45 -19.59 3.93
CA GLN A 69 -6.12 -20.82 4.66
C GLN A 69 -7.08 -21.06 5.84
N PHE A 70 -7.59 -20.00 6.47
CA PHE A 70 -8.52 -20.10 7.59
C PHE A 70 -9.98 -20.20 7.16
N SER A 71 -10.31 -19.75 5.95
CA SER A 71 -11.68 -19.83 5.41
C SER A 71 -12.05 -21.21 4.86
N LYS A 72 -11.09 -22.14 4.78
CA LYS A 72 -11.29 -23.52 4.28
C LYS A 72 -11.40 -24.57 5.40
N LYS A 73 -11.53 -24.14 6.66
CA LYS A 73 -11.93 -25.00 7.78
C LYS A 73 -13.41 -24.77 8.09
#